data_AF-A0A840KJ26-F1
#
_entry.id   AF-A0A840KJ26-F1
#
_cell.length_a   1.000
_cell.length_b   1.000
_cell.length_c   1.000
_cell.angle_alpha   90.00
_cell.angle_beta   90.00
_cell.angle_gamma   90.00
#
_symmetry.space_group_name_H-M   'P 1'
#
loop_
_entity.id
_entity.type
_entity.pdbx_description
1 polymer ?
#
loop_
_entity_poly.entity_id
_entity_poly.type
_entity_poly.pdbx_seq_one_letter_code
_entity_poly.pdbx_strand_id
1 'polypeptide(L)'
;MIFKTYNSIENAYQTRVIDQIIMQGFGKEIFIVQEKVHGANFSFFTDGKEIRIGKRTAFIQEDEKFFNAWQILERYRKNVMEVFQKVKIIFPEMETMVIYGELFGGGYKHKDVEPVKDAVKVQKGIEYAPHNEFYAFDIKLNGTTYLDTDKVNEIFEETGFFYAKILFQGNLEEALKFPNVFDSKIPGRLGLPEIGDNICEGTVVKTLKTRYFGNGSRVILKNKNEKWTEKSKMVKKDKPVHKEIHFSENAQNIWNEIQKYITVNRLNAVVSKIGEFEPKMTGKVIGLFAQDILEDFEKDFPRAFTSIEKEEHKRINKKLNSMVIDCVKEELMTVKV
;
A
#
# COMPACT_ATOMS: atom_id res chain seq x y z
N MET A 1 24.56 3.62 -1.64
CA MET A 1 23.13 3.87 -1.99
C MET A 1 22.38 4.60 -0.88
N ILE A 2 21.47 5.52 -1.24
CA ILE A 2 20.62 6.28 -0.29
C ILE A 2 19.18 5.75 -0.35
N PHE A 3 18.56 5.52 0.81
CA PHE A 3 17.16 5.08 0.88
C PHE A 3 16.23 6.19 0.37
N LYS A 4 15.24 5.82 -0.44
CA LYS A 4 14.18 6.71 -0.89
C LYS A 4 12.84 6.00 -0.70
N THR A 5 11.90 6.70 -0.09
CA THR A 5 10.55 6.19 0.08
C THR A 5 9.82 6.17 -1.25
N TYR A 6 8.98 5.15 -1.47
CA TYR A 6 8.00 5.17 -2.54
C TYR A 6 6.91 6.19 -2.22
N ASN A 7 6.36 6.81 -3.27
CA ASN A 7 5.38 7.90 -3.11
C ASN A 7 4.13 7.39 -2.35
N SER A 8 3.52 8.25 -1.53
CA SER A 8 2.14 8.02 -1.10
C SER A 8 1.20 8.15 -2.30
N ILE A 9 0.09 7.42 -2.27
CA ILE A 9 -0.90 7.40 -3.34
C ILE A 9 -2.21 7.93 -2.79
N GLU A 10 -2.77 8.96 -3.43
CA GLU A 10 -4.04 9.55 -3.04
C GLU A 10 -5.22 8.68 -3.48
N ASN A 11 -6.32 8.75 -2.73
CA ASN A 11 -7.50 7.96 -3.06
C ASN A 11 -8.23 8.54 -4.28
N ALA A 12 -8.70 7.67 -5.17
CA ALA A 12 -9.46 8.03 -6.36
C ALA A 12 -10.83 8.66 -6.06
N TYR A 13 -11.32 8.63 -4.82
CA TYR A 13 -12.54 9.34 -4.41
C TYR A 13 -12.29 10.80 -4.02
N GLN A 14 -11.03 11.22 -3.83
CA GLN A 14 -10.72 12.59 -3.40
C GLN A 14 -10.84 13.56 -4.59
N THR A 15 -11.91 14.36 -4.62
CA THR A 15 -12.16 15.33 -5.69
C THR A 15 -10.99 16.29 -5.88
N ARG A 16 -10.34 16.73 -4.79
CA ARG A 16 -9.23 17.68 -4.83
C ARG A 16 -8.06 17.22 -5.71
N VAL A 17 -7.66 15.95 -5.64
CA VAL A 17 -6.54 15.46 -6.47
C VAL A 17 -6.97 15.29 -7.93
N ILE A 18 -8.23 14.89 -8.18
CA ILE A 18 -8.78 14.79 -9.54
C ILE A 18 -8.83 16.17 -10.19
N ASP A 19 -9.34 17.18 -9.48
CA ASP A 19 -9.38 18.55 -9.95
C ASP A 19 -7.96 19.07 -10.27
N GLN A 20 -6.98 18.74 -9.42
CA GLN A 20 -5.59 19.11 -9.65
C GLN A 20 -5.00 18.46 -10.92
N ILE A 21 -5.35 17.20 -11.22
CA ILE A 21 -4.96 16.52 -12.47
C ILE A 21 -5.55 17.25 -13.67
N ILE A 22 -6.83 17.63 -13.60
CA ILE A 22 -7.53 18.32 -14.69
C ILE A 22 -6.95 19.73 -14.89
N MET A 23 -6.78 20.51 -13.81
CA MET A 23 -6.26 21.87 -13.84
C MET A 23 -4.84 21.96 -14.42
N GLN A 24 -4.00 20.94 -14.20
CA GLN A 24 -2.65 20.89 -14.76
C GLN A 24 -2.61 20.32 -16.19
N GLY A 25 -3.76 20.08 -16.81
CA GLY A 25 -3.87 19.57 -18.18
C GLY A 25 -3.59 18.06 -18.31
N PHE A 26 -3.32 17.37 -17.21
CA PHE A 26 -3.02 15.93 -17.23
C PHE A 26 -4.26 15.05 -17.46
N GLY A 27 -5.48 15.59 -17.36
CA GLY A 27 -6.71 14.84 -17.65
C GLY A 27 -6.80 14.31 -19.10
N LYS A 28 -6.00 14.85 -20.03
CA LYS A 28 -5.90 14.41 -21.43
C LYS A 28 -4.81 13.36 -21.67
N GLU A 29 -4.01 13.03 -20.65
CA GLU A 29 -3.00 11.99 -20.75
C GLU A 29 -3.65 10.61 -20.84
N ILE A 30 -2.87 9.63 -21.31
CA ILE A 30 -3.28 8.23 -21.28
C ILE A 30 -3.12 7.72 -19.85
N PHE A 31 -4.20 7.26 -19.24
CA PHE A 31 -4.22 6.58 -17.96
C PHE A 31 -4.25 5.07 -18.15
N ILE A 32 -3.57 4.36 -17.25
CA ILE A 32 -3.58 2.91 -17.14
C ILE A 32 -4.07 2.48 -15.77
N VAL A 33 -4.65 1.28 -15.74
CA VAL A 33 -5.13 0.63 -14.53
C VAL A 33 -4.37 -0.67 -14.32
N GLN A 34 -3.86 -0.89 -13.10
CA GLN A 34 -3.19 -2.12 -12.69
C GLN A 34 -3.86 -2.69 -11.44
N GLU A 35 -3.83 -4.02 -11.27
CA GLU A 35 -4.31 -4.64 -10.03
C GLU A 35 -3.47 -4.16 -8.84
N LYS A 36 -4.13 -3.72 -7.77
CA LYS A 36 -3.48 -3.37 -6.52
C LYS A 36 -3.35 -4.62 -5.65
N VAL A 37 -2.11 -5.02 -5.36
CA VAL A 37 -1.82 -6.16 -4.48
C VAL A 37 -1.89 -5.74 -3.02
N HIS A 38 -2.56 -6.58 -2.21
CA HIS A 38 -2.62 -6.45 -0.78
C HIS A 38 -1.47 -7.23 -0.14
N GLY A 39 -0.36 -6.54 0.12
CA GLY A 39 0.84 -7.16 0.67
C GLY A 39 1.61 -6.21 1.57
N ALA A 40 2.93 -6.24 1.41
CA ALA A 40 3.85 -5.32 2.05
C ALA A 40 4.78 -4.69 1.00
N ASN A 41 4.86 -3.36 0.98
CA ASN A 41 5.73 -2.64 0.04
C ASN A 41 7.20 -3.06 0.21
N PHE A 42 7.83 -3.40 -0.91
CA PHE A 42 9.19 -3.91 -0.96
C PHE A 42 9.94 -3.38 -2.17
N SER A 43 11.26 -3.34 -2.08
CA SER A 43 12.09 -2.78 -3.14
C SER A 43 13.51 -3.31 -3.14
N PHE A 44 14.07 -3.41 -4.34
CA PHE A 44 15.48 -3.69 -4.58
C PHE A 44 16.19 -2.39 -4.98
N PHE A 45 17.24 -2.03 -4.25
CA PHE A 45 18.13 -0.92 -4.56
C PHE A 45 19.45 -1.48 -5.05
N THR A 46 19.95 -1.00 -6.19
CA THR A 46 21.24 -1.46 -6.71
C THR A 46 21.98 -0.35 -7.45
N ASP A 47 23.31 -0.40 -7.41
CA ASP A 47 24.25 0.38 -8.23
C ASP A 47 24.93 -0.47 -9.31
N GLY A 48 24.44 -1.70 -9.52
CA GLY A 48 25.03 -2.69 -10.42
C GLY A 48 26.20 -3.48 -9.83
N LYS A 49 26.53 -3.28 -8.54
CA LYS A 49 27.55 -4.07 -7.81
C LYS A 49 26.94 -4.77 -6.61
N GLU A 50 26.18 -4.04 -5.81
CA GLU A 50 25.48 -4.58 -4.65
C GLU A 50 23.96 -4.41 -4.78
N ILE A 51 23.21 -5.23 -4.03
CA ILE A 51 21.75 -5.11 -3.91
C ILE A 51 21.41 -4.96 -2.44
N ARG A 52 20.65 -3.91 -2.11
CA ARG A 52 20.04 -3.71 -0.81
C ARG A 52 18.52 -3.82 -0.94
N ILE A 53 17.87 -4.34 0.08
CA ILE A 53 16.42 -4.48 0.12
C ILE A 53 15.79 -3.49 1.09
N GLY A 54 14.66 -2.93 0.69
CA GLY A 54 13.95 -1.92 1.47
C GLY A 54 12.48 -2.27 1.64
N LYS A 55 11.99 -2.07 2.86
CA LYS A 55 10.55 -1.96 3.13
C LYS A 55 10.11 -0.51 2.95
N ARG A 56 8.81 -0.24 3.15
CA ARG A 56 8.21 1.10 2.95
C ARG A 56 9.00 2.24 3.59
N THR A 57 9.56 2.02 4.78
CA THR A 57 10.10 3.09 5.64
C THR A 57 11.61 3.12 5.73
N ALA A 58 12.30 2.04 5.42
CA ALA A 58 13.75 1.92 5.59
C ALA A 58 14.34 0.73 4.82
N PHE A 59 15.67 0.66 4.75
CA PHE A 59 16.38 -0.58 4.45
C PHE A 59 16.13 -1.63 5.53
N ILE A 60 15.96 -2.88 5.11
CA ILE A 60 15.83 -4.03 6.00
C ILE A 60 17.24 -4.40 6.47
N GLN A 61 17.43 -4.56 7.79
CA GLN A 61 18.72 -4.96 8.36
C GLN A 61 18.94 -6.47 8.22
N GLU A 62 20.20 -6.92 8.21
CA GLU A 62 20.56 -8.33 7.96
C GLU A 62 19.89 -9.33 8.92
N ASP A 63 19.67 -8.93 10.17
CA ASP A 63 19.00 -9.70 11.21
C ASP A 63 17.49 -9.45 11.31
N GLU A 64 16.96 -8.53 10.49
CA GLU A 64 15.56 -8.14 10.51
C GLU A 64 14.70 -9.11 9.70
N LYS A 65 13.68 -9.66 10.35
CA LYS A 65 12.63 -10.46 9.69
C LYS A 65 11.62 -9.55 9.00
N PHE A 66 11.37 -9.82 7.72
CA PHE A 66 10.37 -9.11 6.94
C PHE A 66 9.78 -10.02 5.85
N PHE A 67 8.83 -10.89 6.21
CA PHE A 67 8.02 -11.64 5.24
C PHE A 67 8.84 -12.42 4.18
N ASN A 68 9.89 -13.12 4.62
CA ASN A 68 10.83 -13.83 3.74
C ASN A 68 11.54 -12.97 2.67
N ALA A 69 11.67 -11.65 2.90
CA ALA A 69 12.33 -10.72 1.98
C ALA A 69 13.73 -11.15 1.53
N TRP A 70 14.52 -11.76 2.43
CA TRP A 70 15.86 -12.28 2.09
C TRP A 70 15.81 -13.46 1.11
N GLN A 71 14.83 -14.35 1.24
CA GLN A 71 14.64 -15.45 0.27
C GLN A 71 14.21 -14.91 -1.10
N ILE A 72 13.39 -13.85 -1.11
CA ILE A 72 12.97 -13.16 -2.33
C ILE A 72 14.16 -12.46 -2.99
N LEU A 73 15.06 -11.86 -2.22
CA LEU A 73 16.32 -11.34 -2.75
C LEU A 73 17.13 -12.44 -3.45
N GLU A 74 17.33 -13.59 -2.81
CA GLU A 74 18.10 -14.66 -3.45
C GLU A 74 17.44 -15.18 -4.73
N ARG A 75 16.11 -15.27 -4.77
CA ARG A 75 15.37 -15.66 -5.98
C ARG A 75 15.54 -14.65 -7.12
N TYR A 76 15.42 -13.36 -6.83
CA TYR A 76 15.41 -12.29 -7.84
C TYR A 76 16.77 -11.64 -8.09
N ARG A 77 17.84 -12.06 -7.38
CA ARG A 77 19.18 -11.45 -7.48
C ARG A 77 19.65 -11.32 -8.92
N LYS A 78 19.52 -12.39 -9.70
CA LYS A 78 19.88 -12.41 -11.13
C LYS A 78 19.03 -11.43 -11.94
N ASN A 79 17.70 -11.48 -11.78
CA ASN A 79 16.77 -10.61 -12.50
C ASN A 79 17.03 -9.13 -12.20
N VAL A 80 17.31 -8.75 -10.95
CA VAL A 80 17.65 -7.36 -10.56
C VAL A 80 18.89 -6.87 -11.31
N MET A 81 19.92 -7.69 -11.44
CA MET A 81 21.15 -7.34 -12.17
C MET A 81 20.91 -7.24 -13.68
N GLU A 82 20.09 -8.12 -14.25
CA GLU A 82 19.70 -8.06 -15.66
C GLU A 82 18.90 -6.78 -15.97
N VAL A 83 17.95 -6.41 -15.11
CA VAL A 83 17.23 -5.12 -15.21
C VAL A 83 18.22 -3.97 -15.14
N PHE A 84 19.17 -3.98 -14.20
CA PHE A 84 20.16 -2.91 -14.09
C PHE A 84 20.98 -2.76 -15.37
N GLN A 85 21.49 -3.87 -15.92
CA GLN A 85 22.26 -3.85 -17.16
C GLN A 85 21.43 -3.30 -18.33
N LYS A 86 20.18 -3.76 -18.48
CA LYS A 86 19.29 -3.28 -19.56
C LYS A 86 18.99 -1.80 -19.42
N VAL A 87 18.65 -1.33 -18.21
CA VAL A 87 18.39 0.08 -17.93
C VAL A 87 19.65 0.92 -18.15
N LYS A 88 20.83 0.43 -17.76
CA LYS A 88 22.11 1.13 -17.94
C LYS A 88 22.48 1.32 -19.42
N ILE A 89 22.09 0.40 -20.31
CA ILE A 89 22.26 0.56 -21.76
C ILE A 89 21.37 1.69 -22.29
N ILE A 90 20.12 1.78 -21.80
CA ILE A 90 19.14 2.80 -22.23
C ILE A 90 19.47 4.17 -21.62
N PHE A 91 19.99 4.18 -20.38
CA PHE A 91 20.33 5.37 -19.62
C PHE A 91 21.78 5.27 -19.10
N PRO A 92 22.80 5.54 -19.94
CA PRO A 92 24.21 5.42 -19.58
C PRO A 92 24.64 6.23 -18.34
N GLU A 93 23.94 7.32 -18.04
CA GLU A 93 24.19 8.20 -16.88
C GLU A 93 23.52 7.73 -15.58
N MET A 94 22.76 6.62 -15.61
CA MET A 94 22.21 6.02 -14.40
C MET A 94 23.32 5.45 -13.50
N GLU A 95 23.39 5.88 -12.26
CA GLU A 95 24.32 5.33 -11.25
C GLU A 95 23.64 4.33 -10.33
N THR A 96 22.37 4.58 -9.98
CA THR A 96 21.60 3.73 -9.09
C THR A 96 20.17 3.54 -9.60
N MET A 97 19.61 2.40 -9.26
CA MET A 97 18.25 2.01 -9.63
C MET A 97 17.51 1.47 -8.41
N VAL A 98 16.21 1.73 -8.37
CA VAL A 98 15.29 1.11 -7.42
C VAL A 98 14.16 0.43 -8.17
N ILE A 99 13.95 -0.86 -7.93
CA ILE A 99 12.79 -1.62 -8.40
C ILE A 99 11.80 -1.68 -7.25
N TYR A 100 10.63 -1.06 -7.40
CA TYR A 100 9.56 -1.11 -6.42
C TYR A 100 8.54 -2.19 -6.77
N GLY A 101 8.05 -2.86 -5.74
CA GLY A 101 6.99 -3.83 -5.85
C GLY A 101 6.30 -4.09 -4.52
N GLU A 102 5.54 -5.17 -4.49
CA GLU A 102 4.82 -5.65 -3.31
C GLU A 102 5.26 -7.08 -3.00
N LEU A 103 5.68 -7.35 -1.77
CA LEU A 103 5.77 -8.72 -1.26
C LEU A 103 4.36 -9.21 -0.95
N PHE A 104 4.02 -10.43 -1.37
CA PHE A 104 2.70 -11.00 -1.16
C PHE A 104 2.75 -12.52 -1.01
N GLY A 105 1.59 -13.13 -0.74
CA GLY A 105 1.43 -14.58 -0.67
C GLY A 105 1.70 -15.14 0.72
N GLY A 106 2.19 -16.39 0.74
CA GLY A 106 2.39 -17.17 1.97
C GLY A 106 1.11 -17.81 2.52
N GLY A 107 0.16 -18.10 1.64
CA GLY A 107 -1.05 -18.84 1.99
C GLY A 107 -2.03 -18.93 0.83
N TYR A 108 -2.53 -20.14 0.59
CA TYR A 108 -3.49 -20.44 -0.47
C TYR A 108 -4.36 -21.62 -0.05
N LYS A 109 -5.63 -21.36 0.27
CA LYS A 109 -6.58 -22.35 0.78
C LYS A 109 -7.35 -22.97 -0.38
N HIS A 110 -6.72 -23.93 -1.02
CA HIS A 110 -7.36 -24.72 -2.06
C HIS A 110 -7.01 -26.20 -1.87
N LYS A 111 -7.97 -27.09 -2.08
CA LYS A 111 -7.82 -28.55 -1.87
C LYS A 111 -6.70 -29.17 -2.71
N ASP A 112 -6.43 -28.57 -3.88
CA ASP A 112 -5.43 -29.05 -4.85
C ASP A 112 -4.08 -28.31 -4.74
N VAL A 113 -3.89 -27.49 -3.69
CA VAL A 113 -2.67 -26.72 -3.50
C VAL A 113 -2.11 -26.97 -2.10
N GLU A 114 -0.95 -27.62 -2.05
CA GLU A 114 -0.28 -27.90 -0.79
C GLU A 114 0.30 -26.62 -0.15
N PRO A 115 0.17 -26.46 1.18
CA PRO A 115 0.83 -25.38 1.91
C PRO A 115 2.36 -25.48 1.79
N VAL A 116 3.02 -24.34 1.67
CA VAL A 116 4.49 -24.27 1.66
C VAL A 116 4.99 -24.04 3.09
N LYS A 117 5.76 -25.00 3.61
CA LYS A 117 6.18 -25.12 5.02
C LYS A 117 6.81 -23.85 5.61
N ASP A 118 7.62 -23.15 4.84
CA ASP A 118 8.39 -21.97 5.31
C ASP A 118 7.82 -20.65 4.78
N ALA A 119 6.64 -20.67 4.17
CA ALA A 119 6.03 -19.46 3.65
C ALA A 119 5.40 -18.64 4.77
N VAL A 120 5.63 -17.32 4.73
CA VAL A 120 5.13 -16.37 5.72
C VAL A 120 3.95 -15.62 5.13
N LYS A 121 2.77 -15.75 5.73
CA LYS A 121 1.58 -15.02 5.28
C LYS A 121 1.77 -13.51 5.42
N VAL A 122 1.83 -12.79 4.30
CA VAL A 122 2.08 -11.34 4.29
C VAL A 122 0.85 -10.54 4.74
N GLN A 123 -0.33 -10.92 4.23
CA GLN A 123 -1.61 -10.28 4.56
C GLN A 123 -2.73 -11.32 4.66
N LYS A 124 -3.80 -10.95 5.37
CA LYS A 124 -5.03 -11.74 5.45
C LYS A 124 -6.06 -11.24 4.43
N GLY A 125 -6.95 -12.12 3.99
CA GLY A 125 -8.20 -11.79 3.30
C GLY A 125 -8.19 -11.86 1.76
N ILE A 126 -7.03 -11.81 1.11
CA ILE A 126 -6.85 -12.15 -0.31
C ILE A 126 -5.79 -13.24 -0.41
N GLU A 127 -6.04 -14.26 -1.22
CA GLU A 127 -5.16 -15.41 -1.36
C GLU A 127 -4.53 -15.43 -2.75
N TYR A 128 -3.23 -15.16 -2.79
CA TYR A 128 -2.52 -14.96 -4.05
C TYR A 128 -1.66 -16.16 -4.46
N ALA A 129 -0.92 -16.72 -3.52
CA ALA A 129 0.02 -17.82 -3.73
C ALA A 129 0.35 -18.55 -2.42
N PRO A 130 0.63 -19.87 -2.46
CA PRO A 130 0.99 -20.63 -1.26
C PRO A 130 2.40 -20.27 -0.76
N HIS A 131 3.27 -19.74 -1.62
CA HIS A 131 4.61 -19.25 -1.29
C HIS A 131 4.65 -17.71 -1.23
N ASN A 132 5.72 -17.15 -0.66
CA ASN A 132 6.02 -15.73 -0.80
C ASN A 132 6.50 -15.41 -2.23
N GLU A 133 6.01 -14.31 -2.77
CA GLU A 133 6.35 -13.84 -4.11
C GLU A 133 6.43 -12.29 -4.15
N PHE A 134 7.06 -11.75 -5.19
CA PHE A 134 7.25 -10.32 -5.42
C PHE A 134 6.51 -9.85 -6.68
N TYR A 135 5.74 -8.77 -6.54
CA TYR A 135 4.98 -8.14 -7.62
C TYR A 135 5.57 -6.78 -7.97
N ALA A 136 6.40 -6.72 -9.01
CA ALA A 136 7.07 -5.49 -9.44
C ALA A 136 6.12 -4.52 -10.14
N PHE A 137 6.22 -3.21 -9.87
CA PHE A 137 5.30 -2.22 -10.47
C PHE A 137 5.93 -0.90 -10.93
N ASP A 138 7.15 -0.55 -10.49
CA ASP A 138 7.85 0.67 -10.93
C ASP A 138 9.37 0.53 -10.85
N ILE A 139 10.08 1.30 -11.68
CA ILE A 139 11.53 1.49 -11.62
C ILE A 139 11.83 2.98 -11.43
N LYS A 140 12.75 3.31 -10.53
CA LYS A 140 13.21 4.68 -10.27
C LYS A 140 14.73 4.80 -10.44
N LEU A 141 15.17 5.75 -11.23
CA LEU A 141 16.58 6.01 -11.53
C LEU A 141 17.11 7.12 -10.63
N ASN A 142 18.34 6.94 -10.12
CA ASN A 142 19.09 7.91 -9.33
C ASN A 142 18.31 8.53 -8.15
N GLY A 143 17.29 7.81 -7.67
CA GLY A 143 16.39 8.26 -6.61
C GLY A 143 15.43 9.40 -6.99
N THR A 144 15.40 9.84 -8.26
CA THR A 144 14.67 11.04 -8.71
C THR A 144 13.60 10.72 -9.75
N THR A 145 13.95 9.98 -10.80
CA THR A 145 13.10 9.83 -12.00
C THR A 145 12.44 8.46 -12.04
N TYR A 146 11.11 8.39 -12.12
CA TYR A 146 10.41 7.14 -12.41
C TYR A 146 10.37 6.92 -13.92
N LEU A 147 10.61 5.69 -14.35
CA LEU A 147 10.43 5.29 -15.73
C LEU A 147 8.95 5.23 -16.12
N ASP A 148 8.67 5.36 -17.41
CA ASP A 148 7.32 5.20 -17.96
C ASP A 148 6.86 3.74 -17.87
N THR A 149 5.54 3.55 -17.69
CA THR A 149 4.98 2.24 -17.37
C THR A 149 5.13 1.24 -18.50
N ASP A 150 5.03 1.69 -19.76
CA ASP A 150 5.25 0.84 -20.94
C ASP A 150 6.68 0.29 -20.97
N LYS A 151 7.68 1.17 -20.74
CA LYS A 151 9.09 0.77 -20.70
C LYS A 151 9.38 -0.15 -19.51
N VAL A 152 8.81 0.13 -18.34
CA VAL A 152 8.94 -0.72 -17.15
C VAL A 152 8.40 -2.12 -17.40
N ASN A 153 7.19 -2.23 -17.97
CA ASN A 153 6.57 -3.52 -18.25
C ASN A 153 7.37 -4.33 -19.29
N GLU A 154 7.85 -3.68 -20.35
CA GLU A 154 8.75 -4.31 -21.34
C GLU A 154 10.01 -4.88 -20.67
N ILE A 155 10.66 -4.09 -19.82
CA ILE A 155 11.87 -4.52 -19.10
C ILE A 155 11.56 -5.69 -18.16
N PHE A 156 10.47 -5.64 -17.40
CA PHE A 156 10.09 -6.73 -16.51
C PHE A 156 9.72 -8.01 -17.23
N GLU A 157 9.03 -7.94 -18.37
CA GLU A 157 8.71 -9.10 -19.19
C GLU A 157 10.00 -9.78 -19.70
N GLU A 158 10.92 -9.00 -20.27
CA GLU A 158 12.17 -9.54 -20.82
C GLU A 158 13.13 -10.09 -19.76
N THR A 159 13.07 -9.57 -18.53
CA THR A 159 13.93 -10.00 -17.41
C THR A 159 13.25 -10.97 -16.45
N GLY A 160 12.05 -11.45 -16.79
CA GLY A 160 11.37 -12.52 -16.04
C GLY A 160 10.85 -12.12 -14.66
N PHE A 161 10.50 -10.85 -14.44
CA PHE A 161 9.81 -10.44 -13.21
C PHE A 161 8.33 -10.82 -13.23
N PHE A 162 7.76 -11.17 -12.07
CA PHE A 162 6.31 -11.12 -11.91
C PHE A 162 5.88 -9.68 -11.64
N TYR A 163 5.15 -9.06 -12.57
CA TYR A 163 4.90 -7.61 -12.53
C TYR A 163 3.44 -7.21 -12.75
N ALA A 164 3.17 -5.92 -12.54
CA ALA A 164 1.88 -5.30 -12.73
C ALA A 164 1.48 -5.14 -14.21
N LYS A 165 0.65 -6.06 -14.71
CA LYS A 165 0.10 -5.97 -16.07
C LYS A 165 -0.97 -4.89 -16.15
N ILE A 166 -0.99 -4.16 -17.27
CA ILE A 166 -2.03 -3.18 -17.58
C ILE A 166 -3.33 -3.94 -17.82
N LEU A 167 -4.35 -3.66 -17.00
CA LEU A 167 -5.69 -4.22 -17.12
C LEU A 167 -6.59 -3.37 -18.03
N PHE A 168 -6.31 -2.07 -18.08
CA PHE A 168 -7.06 -1.11 -18.88
C PHE A 168 -6.16 0.09 -19.23
N GLN A 169 -6.41 0.67 -20.41
CA GLN A 169 -5.79 1.89 -20.88
C GLN A 169 -6.85 2.78 -21.53
N GLY A 170 -6.93 4.04 -21.12
CA GLY A 170 -7.93 4.99 -21.61
C GLY A 170 -7.69 6.40 -21.08
N ASN A 171 -8.70 7.26 -21.14
CA ASN A 171 -8.63 8.59 -20.52
C ASN A 171 -8.87 8.52 -18.99
N LEU A 172 -8.70 9.64 -18.29
CA LEU A 172 -8.86 9.72 -16.83
C LEU A 172 -10.25 9.23 -16.37
N GLU A 173 -11.32 9.67 -17.04
CA GLU A 173 -12.69 9.34 -16.65
C GLU A 173 -12.96 7.84 -16.80
N GLU A 174 -12.55 7.23 -17.90
CA GLU A 174 -12.69 5.80 -18.15
C GLU A 174 -11.88 4.98 -17.15
N ALA A 175 -10.64 5.39 -16.87
CA ALA A 175 -9.77 4.70 -15.92
C ALA A 175 -10.31 4.77 -14.48
N LEU A 176 -10.92 5.89 -14.08
CA LEU A 176 -11.58 6.03 -12.77
C LEU A 176 -12.86 5.18 -12.65
N LYS A 177 -13.55 4.93 -13.77
CA LYS A 177 -14.74 4.06 -13.83
C LYS A 177 -14.41 2.56 -13.90
N PHE A 178 -13.15 2.19 -14.13
CA PHE A 178 -12.76 0.79 -14.17
C PHE A 178 -13.15 0.07 -12.86
N PRO A 179 -13.75 -1.13 -12.93
CA PRO A 179 -14.24 -1.82 -11.74
C PRO A 179 -13.10 -2.11 -10.74
N ASN A 180 -13.33 -1.79 -9.47
CA ASN A 180 -12.41 -2.12 -8.37
C ASN A 180 -12.84 -3.38 -7.58
N VAL A 181 -13.91 -4.05 -8.02
CA VAL A 181 -14.43 -5.31 -7.49
C VAL A 181 -14.37 -6.36 -8.61
N PHE A 182 -13.40 -7.25 -8.54
CA PHE A 182 -13.26 -8.41 -9.41
C PHE A 182 -12.36 -9.45 -8.71
N ASP A 183 -12.48 -10.72 -9.09
CA ASP A 183 -11.57 -11.76 -8.61
C ASP A 183 -10.15 -11.47 -9.04
N SER A 184 -9.21 -11.54 -8.10
CA SER A 184 -7.79 -11.29 -8.36
C SER A 184 -7.31 -12.12 -9.56
N LYS A 185 -6.58 -11.48 -10.47
CA LYS A 185 -6.03 -12.14 -11.66
C LYS A 185 -4.68 -12.81 -11.37
N ILE A 186 -4.13 -12.60 -10.17
CA ILE A 186 -2.80 -13.06 -9.80
C ILE A 186 -2.71 -14.58 -9.67
N PRO A 187 -3.63 -15.28 -8.99
CA PRO A 187 -3.51 -16.74 -8.87
C PRO A 187 -3.49 -17.45 -10.23
N GLY A 188 -4.39 -17.08 -11.14
CA GLY A 188 -4.40 -17.64 -12.49
C GLY A 188 -3.13 -17.36 -13.28
N ARG A 189 -2.53 -16.17 -13.11
CA ARG A 189 -1.22 -15.83 -13.71
C ARG A 189 -0.06 -16.65 -13.12
N LEU A 190 -0.21 -17.19 -11.92
CA LEU A 190 0.74 -18.09 -11.28
C LEU A 190 0.42 -19.58 -11.55
N GLY A 191 -0.58 -19.87 -12.40
CA GLY A 191 -1.00 -21.23 -12.71
C GLY A 191 -1.75 -21.92 -11.56
N LEU A 192 -2.30 -21.16 -10.61
CA LEU A 192 -3.04 -21.68 -9.47
C LEU A 192 -4.54 -21.78 -9.78
N PRO A 193 -5.25 -22.77 -9.22
CA PRO A 193 -6.70 -22.95 -9.40
C PRO A 193 -7.47 -21.78 -8.80
N GLU A 194 -8.62 -21.41 -9.36
CA GLU A 194 -9.41 -20.29 -8.84
C GLU A 194 -9.93 -20.55 -7.41
N ILE A 195 -9.96 -19.50 -6.60
CA ILE A 195 -10.63 -19.47 -5.29
C ILE A 195 -11.86 -18.57 -5.43
N GLY A 196 -13.04 -19.10 -5.13
CA GLY A 196 -14.28 -18.31 -5.15
C GLY A 196 -14.23 -17.15 -4.15
N ASP A 197 -14.81 -16.02 -4.52
CA ASP A 197 -14.88 -14.78 -3.72
C ASP A 197 -13.51 -14.19 -3.32
N ASN A 198 -12.45 -14.48 -4.07
CA ASN A 198 -11.11 -13.95 -3.86
C ASN A 198 -10.93 -12.55 -4.50
N ILE A 199 -11.82 -11.64 -4.10
CA ILE A 199 -11.93 -10.28 -4.62
C ILE A 199 -10.65 -9.50 -4.32
N CYS A 200 -10.12 -8.82 -5.36
CA CYS A 200 -8.93 -7.98 -5.27
C CYS A 200 -9.07 -6.84 -4.25
N GLU A 201 -7.96 -6.19 -3.90
CA GLU A 201 -8.00 -4.99 -3.04
C GLU A 201 -8.66 -3.80 -3.77
N GLY A 202 -8.43 -3.76 -5.07
CA GLY A 202 -8.82 -2.71 -5.99
C GLY A 202 -7.74 -2.49 -7.03
N THR A 203 -7.61 -1.25 -7.47
CA THR A 203 -6.71 -0.89 -8.57
C THR A 203 -5.84 0.33 -8.28
N VAL A 204 -4.75 0.44 -9.01
CA VAL A 204 -3.92 1.65 -9.10
C VAL A 204 -4.18 2.28 -10.46
N VAL A 205 -4.46 3.59 -10.47
CA VAL A 205 -4.69 4.39 -11.67
C VAL A 205 -3.54 5.39 -11.79
N LYS A 206 -2.75 5.32 -12.86
CA LYS A 206 -1.61 6.24 -13.11
C LYS A 206 -1.49 6.59 -14.58
N THR A 207 -0.75 7.62 -14.92
CA THR A 207 -0.46 7.94 -16.32
C THR A 207 0.51 6.91 -16.93
N LEU A 208 0.31 6.56 -18.20
CA LEU A 208 1.20 5.66 -18.94
C LEU A 208 2.63 6.24 -18.98
N LYS A 209 2.71 7.51 -19.36
CA LYS A 209 3.92 8.34 -19.29
C LYS A 209 3.95 9.07 -17.95
N THR A 210 5.04 8.93 -17.21
CA THR A 210 5.11 9.45 -15.84
C THR A 210 4.94 10.96 -15.83
N ARG A 211 3.94 11.45 -15.07
CA ARG A 211 3.70 12.87 -14.82
C ARG A 211 3.86 13.22 -13.34
N TYR A 212 4.25 14.47 -13.10
CA TYR A 212 4.41 15.02 -11.76
C TYR A 212 3.64 16.33 -11.67
N PHE A 213 2.98 16.55 -10.55
CA PHE A 213 2.44 17.84 -10.19
C PHE A 213 3.56 18.84 -9.94
N GLY A 214 3.26 20.15 -9.99
CA GLY A 214 4.24 21.21 -9.70
C GLY A 214 4.93 21.13 -8.33
N ASN A 215 4.37 20.38 -7.36
CA ASN A 215 5.00 20.12 -6.06
C ASN A 215 5.92 18.88 -6.05
N GLY A 216 6.16 18.25 -7.21
CA GLY A 216 6.98 17.04 -7.36
C GLY A 216 6.27 15.73 -7.04
N SER A 217 5.00 15.75 -6.61
CA SER A 217 4.23 14.52 -6.37
C SER A 217 3.83 13.88 -7.70
N ARG A 218 3.87 12.55 -7.78
CA ARG A 218 3.51 11.82 -9.00
C ARG A 218 1.99 11.81 -9.21
N VAL A 219 1.54 11.83 -10.46
CA VAL A 219 0.14 11.61 -10.83
C VAL A 219 -0.18 10.11 -10.76
N ILE A 220 -0.67 9.68 -9.60
CA ILE A 220 -1.03 8.29 -9.28
C ILE A 220 -2.12 8.27 -8.22
N LEU A 221 -3.11 7.40 -8.40
CA LEU A 221 -4.29 7.25 -7.55
C LEU A 221 -4.50 5.78 -7.17
N LYS A 222 -5.12 5.54 -6.02
CA LYS A 222 -5.56 4.22 -5.55
C LYS A 222 -7.09 4.17 -5.52
N ASN A 223 -7.68 3.15 -6.12
CA ASN A 223 -9.12 2.90 -6.12
C ASN A 223 -9.40 1.56 -5.43
N LYS A 224 -9.59 1.57 -4.12
CA LYS A 224 -9.90 0.36 -3.33
C LYS A 224 -11.41 0.15 -3.23
N ASN A 225 -11.84 -1.11 -3.22
CA ASN A 225 -13.26 -1.41 -3.01
C ASN A 225 -13.68 -1.27 -1.53
N GLU A 226 -15.00 -1.28 -1.30
CA GLU A 226 -15.62 -1.03 0.00
C GLU A 226 -15.08 -1.93 1.12
N LYS A 227 -14.85 -3.22 0.83
CA LYS A 227 -14.31 -4.20 1.77
C LYS A 227 -12.91 -3.82 2.25
N TRP A 228 -12.11 -3.16 1.41
CA TRP A 228 -10.72 -2.79 1.65
C TRP A 228 -10.50 -1.30 1.93
N THR A 229 -11.57 -0.53 2.11
CA THR A 229 -11.48 0.88 2.50
C THR A 229 -10.79 1.03 3.86
N GLU A 230 -10.00 2.09 3.98
CA GLU A 230 -9.33 2.50 5.23
C GLU A 230 -10.18 3.53 6.01
N LYS A 231 -11.41 3.78 5.55
CA LYS A 231 -12.43 4.67 6.12
C LYS A 231 -13.82 4.02 5.97
N SER A 232 -14.44 3.64 7.08
CA SER A 232 -15.77 3.01 7.08
C SER A 232 -16.89 4.01 6.74
N LYS A 233 -17.94 3.54 6.08
CA LYS A 233 -19.22 4.28 5.98
C LYS A 233 -19.93 4.20 7.33
N MET A 234 -20.23 5.36 7.94
CA MET A 234 -20.93 5.58 9.22
C MET A 234 -21.17 4.36 10.13
N VAL A 235 -20.51 4.34 11.29
CA VAL A 235 -20.87 3.42 12.38
C VAL A 235 -21.85 4.12 13.32
N LYS A 236 -23.16 3.86 13.17
CA LYS A 236 -24.05 3.88 14.33
C LYS A 236 -23.93 2.50 14.99
N LYS A 237 -23.04 2.37 15.96
CA LYS A 237 -23.07 1.24 16.89
C LYS A 237 -23.13 1.79 18.29
N ASP A 238 -24.27 1.60 18.92
CA ASP A 238 -24.42 1.66 20.37
C ASP A 238 -23.50 0.58 20.96
N LYS A 239 -22.37 1.00 21.54
CA LYS A 239 -21.57 0.18 22.46
C LYS A 239 -21.58 0.88 23.83
N PRO A 240 -21.60 0.10 24.92
CA PRO A 240 -21.93 0.59 26.24
C PRO A 240 -20.89 1.59 26.77
N VAL A 241 -21.44 2.66 27.33
CA VAL A 241 -20.84 3.83 27.98
C VAL A 241 -19.50 3.54 28.67
N HIS A 242 -18.39 3.87 28.01
CA HIS A 242 -17.19 4.33 28.73
C HIS A 242 -17.44 5.78 29.15
N LYS A 243 -17.16 6.11 30.43
CA LYS A 243 -17.28 7.44 31.07
C LYS A 243 -17.46 8.55 30.04
N GLU A 244 -18.66 9.12 29.96
CA GLU A 244 -19.00 10.15 28.96
C GLU A 244 -17.96 11.28 28.99
N ILE A 245 -17.07 11.27 28.00
CA ILE A 245 -16.25 12.41 27.70
C ILE A 245 -17.18 13.39 27.01
N HIS A 246 -17.64 14.41 27.73
CA HIS A 246 -18.42 15.48 27.13
C HIS A 246 -17.53 16.31 26.20
N PHE A 247 -17.95 16.36 24.94
CA PHE A 247 -17.41 17.21 23.89
C PHE A 247 -18.40 18.33 23.57
N SER A 248 -17.89 19.46 23.10
CA SER A 248 -18.70 20.42 22.35
C SER A 248 -19.29 19.76 21.10
N GLU A 249 -20.33 20.36 20.51
CA GLU A 249 -20.93 19.86 19.28
C GLU A 249 -19.88 19.72 18.15
N ASN A 250 -19.00 20.72 18.01
CA ASN A 250 -17.92 20.70 17.03
C ASN A 250 -16.91 19.57 17.30
N ALA A 251 -16.47 19.41 18.55
CA ALA A 251 -15.56 18.33 18.92
C ALA A 251 -16.21 16.94 18.76
N GLN A 252 -17.51 16.82 19.02
CA GLN A 252 -18.26 15.59 18.79
C GLN A 252 -18.37 15.26 17.30
N ASN A 253 -18.58 16.25 16.43
CA ASN A 253 -18.60 16.07 14.98
C ASN A 253 -17.23 15.63 14.44
N ILE A 254 -16.15 16.25 14.91
CA ILE A 254 -14.78 15.82 14.57
C ILE A 254 -14.53 14.38 15.03
N TRP A 255 -14.91 14.05 16.26
CA TRP A 255 -14.79 12.69 16.78
C TRP A 255 -15.58 11.68 15.93
N ASN A 256 -16.79 12.06 15.51
CA ASN A 256 -17.66 11.21 14.70
C ASN A 256 -17.04 10.87 13.34
N GLU A 257 -16.22 11.77 12.78
CA GLU A 257 -15.47 11.51 11.57
C GLU A 257 -14.20 10.69 11.83
N ILE A 258 -13.40 11.03 12.85
CA ILE A 258 -12.15 10.32 13.19
C ILE A 258 -12.39 8.83 13.45
N GLN A 259 -13.45 8.47 14.19
CA GLN A 259 -13.73 7.06 14.49
C GLN A 259 -13.95 6.19 13.24
N LYS A 260 -14.33 6.79 12.10
CA LYS A 260 -14.50 6.06 10.83
C LYS A 260 -13.19 5.56 10.24
N TYR A 261 -12.05 6.13 10.65
CA TYR A 261 -10.71 5.74 10.19
C TYR A 261 -10.12 4.60 11.03
N ILE A 262 -10.71 4.29 12.18
CA ILE A 262 -10.31 3.18 13.06
C ILE A 262 -10.82 1.87 12.45
N THR A 263 -10.08 1.34 11.49
CA THR A 263 -10.45 0.12 10.75
C THR A 263 -9.35 -0.93 10.81
N VAL A 264 -9.72 -2.21 10.74
CA VAL A 264 -8.77 -3.33 10.68
C VAL A 264 -7.88 -3.24 9.43
N ASN A 265 -8.43 -2.78 8.31
CA ASN A 265 -7.66 -2.57 7.07
C ASN A 265 -6.53 -1.55 7.26
N ARG A 266 -6.80 -0.45 7.98
CA ARG A 266 -5.78 0.56 8.28
C ARG A 266 -4.73 0.02 9.26
N LEU A 267 -5.14 -0.75 10.26
CA LEU A 267 -4.19 -1.45 11.14
C LEU A 267 -3.27 -2.40 10.36
N ASN A 268 -3.82 -3.22 9.46
CA ASN A 268 -3.05 -4.13 8.61
C ASN A 268 -2.07 -3.38 7.68
N ALA A 269 -2.48 -2.21 7.17
CA ALA A 269 -1.61 -1.34 6.37
C ALA A 269 -0.47 -0.72 7.20
N VAL A 270 -0.66 -0.46 8.49
CA VAL A 270 0.40 -0.02 9.40
C VAL A 270 1.38 -1.16 9.67
N VAL A 271 0.87 -2.36 9.98
CA VAL A 271 1.69 -3.54 10.27
C VAL A 271 2.58 -3.90 9.08
N SER A 272 2.07 -3.86 7.84
CA SER A 272 2.85 -4.19 6.65
C SER A 272 4.02 -3.25 6.37
N LYS A 273 3.99 -2.01 6.89
CA LYS A 273 5.11 -1.06 6.80
C LYS A 273 6.23 -1.41 7.80
N ILE A 274 5.89 -2.12 8.86
CA ILE A 274 6.80 -2.44 9.96
C ILE A 274 7.44 -3.81 9.73
N GLY A 275 6.63 -4.85 9.48
CA GLY A 275 7.06 -6.25 9.35
C GLY A 275 6.10 -7.20 10.06
N GLU A 276 6.56 -8.43 10.29
CA GLU A 276 5.82 -9.43 11.06
C GLU A 276 5.54 -8.92 12.48
N PHE A 277 4.32 -9.13 12.98
CA PHE A 277 3.94 -8.64 14.30
C PHE A 277 4.55 -9.51 15.41
N GLU A 278 5.21 -8.86 16.36
CA GLU A 278 5.62 -9.46 17.62
C GLU A 278 5.01 -8.69 18.82
N PRO A 279 4.63 -9.35 19.93
CA PRO A 279 4.03 -8.68 21.09
C PRO A 279 4.83 -7.49 21.63
N LYS A 280 6.17 -7.55 21.56
CA LYS A 280 7.08 -6.46 21.97
C LYS A 280 6.89 -5.16 21.17
N MET A 281 6.27 -5.24 19.99
CA MET A 281 6.06 -4.10 19.08
C MET A 281 4.72 -3.40 19.28
N THR A 282 3.87 -3.88 20.20
CA THR A 282 2.51 -3.37 20.44
C THR A 282 2.46 -1.85 20.62
N GLY A 283 3.34 -1.29 21.46
CA GLY A 283 3.38 0.18 21.68
C GLY A 283 3.71 0.96 20.41
N LYS A 284 4.63 0.45 19.58
CA LYS A 284 4.99 1.05 18.29
C LYS A 284 3.83 0.99 17.30
N VAL A 285 3.12 -0.15 17.23
CA VAL A 285 1.93 -0.31 16.36
C VAL A 285 0.81 0.65 16.76
N ILE A 286 0.52 0.79 18.06
CA ILE A 286 -0.48 1.74 18.57
C ILE A 286 -0.15 3.17 18.13
N GLY A 287 1.09 3.62 18.36
CA GLY A 287 1.51 4.97 18.00
C GLY A 287 1.40 5.24 16.50
N LEU A 288 1.92 4.33 15.67
CA LEU A 288 1.88 4.46 14.22
C LEU A 288 0.45 4.37 13.66
N PHE A 289 -0.42 3.57 14.28
CA PHE A 289 -1.81 3.46 13.85
C PHE A 289 -2.60 4.74 14.16
N ALA A 290 -2.44 5.31 15.36
CA ALA A 290 -3.05 6.60 15.71
C ALA A 290 -2.55 7.73 14.79
N GLN A 291 -1.24 7.75 14.48
CA GLN A 291 -0.65 8.71 13.56
C GLN A 291 -1.24 8.57 12.14
N ASP A 292 -1.29 7.35 11.60
CA ASP A 292 -1.83 7.07 10.25
C ASP A 292 -3.31 7.48 10.13
N ILE A 293 -4.11 7.29 11.19
CA ILE A 293 -5.49 7.77 11.26
C ILE A 293 -5.57 9.30 11.16
N LEU A 294 -4.78 10.01 11.96
CA LEU A 294 -4.84 11.47 12.02
C LEU A 294 -4.33 12.12 10.73
N GLU A 295 -3.26 11.56 10.13
CA GLU A 295 -2.70 12.04 8.86
C GLU A 295 -3.71 11.95 7.72
N ASP A 296 -4.42 10.82 7.57
CA ASP A 296 -5.44 10.67 6.51
C ASP A 296 -6.72 11.46 6.82
N PHE A 297 -7.09 11.59 8.10
CA PHE A 297 -8.20 12.46 8.51
C PHE A 297 -7.93 13.92 8.14
N GLU A 298 -6.72 14.44 8.36
CA GLU A 298 -6.36 15.82 8.05
C GLU A 298 -6.40 16.13 6.54
N LYS A 299 -6.16 15.13 5.68
CA LYS A 299 -6.31 15.28 4.23
C LYS A 299 -7.77 15.51 3.81
N ASP A 300 -8.69 14.76 4.40
CA ASP A 300 -10.12 14.85 4.11
C ASP A 300 -10.75 16.08 4.81
N PHE A 301 -10.26 16.47 5.99
CA PHE A 301 -10.78 17.58 6.78
C PHE A 301 -9.67 18.57 7.21
N PRO A 302 -9.10 19.33 6.25
CA PRO A 302 -8.05 20.28 6.57
C PRO A 302 -8.50 21.30 7.61
N ARG A 303 -7.65 21.56 8.60
CA ARG A 303 -7.91 22.52 9.70
C ARG A 303 -9.10 22.15 10.60
N ALA A 304 -9.60 20.91 10.60
CA ALA A 304 -10.67 20.49 11.51
C ALA A 304 -10.37 20.86 12.97
N PHE A 305 -9.16 20.60 13.44
CA PHE A 305 -8.74 20.89 14.82
C PHE A 305 -8.58 22.39 15.15
N THR A 306 -8.59 23.30 14.17
CA THR A 306 -8.53 24.75 14.47
C THR A 306 -9.86 25.30 14.97
N SER A 307 -10.94 24.53 14.83
CA SER A 307 -12.30 24.90 15.22
C SER A 307 -12.67 24.51 16.66
N ILE A 308 -11.74 23.89 17.41
CA ILE A 308 -11.95 23.43 18.78
C ILE A 308 -10.81 23.87 19.70
N GLU A 309 -11.08 23.87 21.01
CA GLU A 309 -10.07 24.24 22.00
C GLU A 309 -8.99 23.15 22.16
N LYS A 310 -7.81 23.55 22.63
CA LYS A 310 -6.67 22.64 22.87
C LYS A 310 -7.02 21.51 23.84
N GLU A 311 -7.85 21.79 24.86
CA GLU A 311 -8.27 20.77 25.82
C GLU A 311 -9.22 19.74 25.20
N GLU A 312 -10.09 20.15 24.27
CA GLU A 312 -10.94 19.21 23.52
C GLU A 312 -10.13 18.33 22.58
N HIS A 313 -9.14 18.91 21.89
CA HIS A 313 -8.21 18.15 21.05
C HIS A 313 -7.46 17.10 21.89
N LYS A 314 -6.97 17.44 23.09
CA LYS A 314 -6.34 16.46 24.01
C LYS A 314 -7.31 15.33 24.39
N ARG A 315 -8.58 15.64 24.67
CA ARG A 315 -9.61 14.63 25.00
C ARG A 315 -9.90 13.72 23.81
N ILE A 316 -9.99 14.25 22.59
CA ILE A 316 -10.13 13.47 21.35
C ILE A 316 -8.94 12.51 21.20
N ASN A 317 -7.71 12.99 21.34
CA ASN A 317 -6.52 12.14 21.22
C ASN A 317 -6.47 11.04 22.29
N LYS A 318 -6.91 11.35 23.52
CA LYS A 318 -7.04 10.34 24.58
C LYS A 318 -8.07 9.26 24.21
N LYS A 319 -9.22 9.66 23.67
CA LYS A 319 -10.28 8.75 23.24
C LYS A 319 -9.86 7.89 22.04
N LEU A 320 -9.18 8.50 21.06
CA LEU A 320 -8.58 7.82 19.92
C LEU A 320 -7.60 6.74 20.38
N ASN A 321 -6.65 7.10 21.25
CA ASN A 321 -5.66 6.16 21.77
C ASN A 321 -6.31 4.96 22.47
N SER A 322 -7.39 5.18 23.25
CA SER A 322 -8.14 4.07 23.87
C SER A 322 -8.69 3.11 22.82
N MET A 323 -9.39 3.62 21.79
CA MET A 323 -9.97 2.78 20.75
C MET A 323 -8.92 2.08 19.88
N VAL A 324 -7.80 2.75 19.61
CA VAL A 324 -6.67 2.16 18.89
C VAL A 324 -6.07 1.01 19.69
N ILE A 325 -5.87 1.18 21.01
CA ILE A 325 -5.40 0.11 21.90
C ILE A 325 -6.35 -1.10 21.86
N ASP A 326 -7.66 -0.85 21.96
CA ASP A 326 -8.66 -1.91 21.96
C ASP A 326 -8.64 -2.69 20.63
N CYS A 327 -8.61 -1.98 19.50
CA CYS A 327 -8.52 -2.58 18.16
C CYS A 327 -7.24 -3.42 17.98
N VAL A 328 -6.07 -2.89 18.40
CA VAL A 328 -4.80 -3.62 18.32
C VAL A 328 -4.84 -4.89 19.17
N LYS A 329 -5.40 -4.82 20.37
CA LYS A 329 -5.54 -6.00 21.25
C LYS A 329 -6.45 -7.05 20.61
N GLU A 330 -7.63 -6.63 20.14
CA GLU A 330 -8.64 -7.51 19.54
C GLU A 330 -8.11 -8.22 18.28
N GLU A 331 -7.37 -7.53 17.41
CA GLU A 331 -6.96 -8.07 16.11
C GLU A 331 -5.59 -8.77 16.12
N LEU A 332 -4.64 -8.30 16.93
CA LEU A 332 -3.25 -8.79 16.89
C LEU A 332 -2.84 -9.60 18.12
N MET A 333 -3.50 -9.44 19.27
CA MET A 333 -3.12 -10.14 20.50
C MET A 333 -4.08 -11.27 20.89
N THR A 334 -5.29 -11.29 20.37
CA THR A 334 -6.22 -12.40 20.58
C THR A 334 -5.82 -13.57 19.69
N VAL A 335 -5.27 -14.62 20.29
CA VAL A 335 -5.14 -15.93 19.63
C VAL A 335 -6.57 -16.43 19.37
N LYS A 336 -7.06 -16.25 18.15
CA LYS A 336 -8.24 -17.00 17.69
C LYS A 336 -7.75 -18.43 17.48
N VAL A 337 -7.87 -19.23 18.55
CA VAL A 337 -7.65 -20.69 18.57
C VAL A 337 -8.55 -21.35 17.55
#